data_AF-A0A7Z8Y2R0-F1
#
_entry.id   AF-A0A7Z8Y2R0-F1
#
_cell.length_a   1.000
_cell.length_b   1.000
_cell.length_c   1.000
_cell.angle_alpha   90.00
_cell.angle_beta   90.00
_cell.angle_gamma   90.00
#
_symmetry.space_group_name_H-M   'P 1'
#
loop_
_entity.id
_entity.type
_entity.pdbx_description
1 polymer ?
#
loop_
_entity_poly.entity_id
_entity_poly.type
_entity_poly.pdbx_seq_one_letter_code
_entity_poly.pdbx_strand_id
1 'polypeptide(L)'
;MSRRDADRPQRRLHVVSGILPDDLYDYIPQDDIETPAPRIGRPPKHDVETWTVTDDWPDRVPVTDAEIDLFEAWFGDIFDELFGPSQ
;
A
#
# COMPACT_ATOMS: atom_id res chain seq x y z
N MET A 1 -6.86 -39.81 35.27
CA MET A 1 -5.44 -39.54 35.56
C MET A 1 -4.92 -38.54 34.53
N SER A 2 -4.37 -37.45 35.03
CA SER A 2 -3.86 -36.22 34.39
C SER A 2 -2.96 -36.41 33.17
N ARG A 3 -3.08 -35.52 32.16
CA ARG A 3 -1.94 -34.77 31.57
C ARG A 3 -2.35 -33.40 31.00
N ARG A 4 -2.06 -32.37 31.81
CA ARG A 4 -1.46 -31.06 31.46
C ARG A 4 -2.23 -30.16 30.50
N ASP A 5 -3.00 -29.25 31.08
CA ASP A 5 -3.33 -27.95 30.48
C ASP A 5 -2.04 -27.25 30.06
N ALA A 6 -1.92 -26.97 28.76
CA ALA A 6 -0.84 -26.18 28.22
C ALA A 6 -1.13 -24.71 28.54
N ASP A 7 -0.38 -24.15 29.49
CA ASP A 7 -0.26 -22.72 29.71
C ASP A 7 0.38 -22.10 28.45
N ARG A 8 -0.48 -21.71 27.49
CA ARG A 8 -0.06 -20.97 26.31
C ARG A 8 -0.27 -19.50 26.64
N PRO A 9 0.80 -18.70 26.77
CA PRO A 9 0.65 -17.27 27.01
C PRO A 9 -0.12 -16.68 25.83
N GLN A 10 -1.35 -16.24 26.10
CA GLN A 10 -2.11 -15.37 25.21
C GLN A 10 -1.22 -14.17 24.94
N ARG A 11 -0.62 -14.12 23.74
CA ARG A 11 -0.02 -12.91 23.21
C ARG A 11 -1.15 -11.89 23.11
N ARG A 12 -1.31 -11.11 24.18
CA ARG A 12 -2.12 -9.89 24.18
C ARG A 12 -1.63 -9.07 23.01
N LEU A 13 -2.49 -8.90 22.01
CA LEU A 13 -2.26 -7.87 20.99
C LEU A 13 -2.13 -6.57 21.77
N HIS A 14 -0.92 -6.04 21.81
CA HIS A 14 -0.65 -4.74 22.37
C HIS A 14 -1.26 -3.74 21.39
N VAL A 15 -2.53 -3.41 21.59
CA VAL A 15 -3.14 -2.20 21.05
C VAL A 15 -2.30 -1.07 21.64
N VAL A 16 -1.43 -0.50 20.82
CA VAL A 16 -0.76 0.75 21.15
C VAL A 16 -1.88 1.80 21.18
N SER A 17 -2.38 2.06 22.37
CA SER A 17 -3.31 3.17 22.62
C SER A 17 -2.52 4.48 22.58
N GLY A 18 -2.08 4.86 21.39
CA GLY A 18 -1.47 6.13 21.08
C GLY A 18 -2.20 6.71 19.88
N ILE A 19 -3.13 7.62 20.17
CA ILE A 19 -3.83 8.57 19.30
C ILE A 19 -3.51 8.37 17.80
N LEU A 20 -4.23 7.45 17.19
CA LEU A 20 -4.29 7.36 15.74
C LEU A 20 -5.02 8.62 15.25
N PRO A 21 -4.56 9.28 14.17
CA PRO A 21 -5.33 10.33 13.52
C PRO A 21 -6.75 9.83 13.24
N ASP A 22 -7.76 10.66 13.57
CA ASP A 22 -9.18 10.31 13.41
C ASP A 22 -9.54 10.04 11.94
N ASP A 23 -8.76 10.63 11.03
CA ASP A 23 -8.88 10.53 9.58
C ASP A 23 -8.17 9.32 8.95
N LEU A 24 -7.54 8.43 9.74
CA LEU A 24 -6.80 7.29 9.17
C LEU A 24 -7.69 6.33 8.37
N TYR A 25 -9.01 6.39 8.52
CA TYR A 25 -9.95 5.53 7.79
C TYR A 25 -10.89 6.29 6.84
N ASP A 26 -10.69 7.61 6.66
CA ASP A 26 -11.56 8.45 5.84
C ASP A 26 -11.46 8.18 4.33
N TYR A 27 -10.39 7.52 3.88
CA TYR A 27 -10.24 7.11 2.48
C TYR A 27 -10.98 5.80 2.16
N ILE A 28 -11.50 5.09 3.16
CA ILE A 28 -12.30 3.89 2.95
C ILE A 28 -13.72 4.36 2.61
N PRO A 29 -14.25 4.07 1.41
CA PRO A 29 -15.63 4.38 1.06
C PRO A 29 -16.56 3.85 2.16
N GLN A 30 -17.52 4.67 2.61
CA GLN A 30 -18.39 4.32 3.74
C GLN A 30 -19.19 3.03 3.49
N ASP A 31 -19.43 2.70 2.23
CA ASP A 31 -20.06 1.46 1.76
C ASP A 31 -19.22 0.20 2.05
N ASP A 32 -17.90 0.34 2.23
CA ASP A 32 -16.96 -0.76 2.56
C ASP A 32 -16.79 -0.95 4.08
N ILE A 33 -17.30 -0.03 4.90
CA ILE A 33 -17.16 -0.04 6.37
C ILE A 33 -18.17 -1.00 7.03
N GLU A 34 -19.32 -1.24 6.39
CA GLU A 34 -20.47 -1.88 7.07
C GLU A 34 -20.37 -3.39 7.27
N THR A 35 -19.41 -4.11 6.68
CA THR A 35 -19.20 -5.50 7.11
C THR A 35 -17.80 -6.00 6.75
N PRO A 36 -16.90 -6.28 7.71
CA PRO A 36 -15.82 -7.19 7.42
C PRO A 36 -16.47 -8.54 7.10
N ALA A 37 -16.47 -8.92 5.82
CA ALA A 37 -16.86 -10.26 5.41
C ALA A 37 -16.14 -11.26 6.34
N PRO A 38 -16.83 -12.29 6.87
CA PRO A 38 -16.18 -13.31 7.67
C PRO A 38 -14.97 -13.81 6.88
N ARG A 39 -13.78 -13.72 7.47
CA ARG A 39 -12.54 -14.18 6.82
C ARG A 39 -12.68 -15.68 6.57
N ILE A 40 -13.13 -16.04 5.38
CA ILE A 40 -13.16 -17.43 4.90
C ILE A 40 -11.70 -17.85 4.78
N GLY A 41 -11.22 -18.52 5.82
CA GLY A 41 -9.86 -19.08 5.87
C GLY A 41 -8.75 -18.05 6.08
N ARG A 42 -7.57 -18.58 6.41
CA ARG A 42 -6.30 -17.84 6.33
C ARG A 42 -6.15 -17.38 4.87
N PRO A 43 -5.83 -16.11 4.60
CA PRO A 43 -5.42 -15.70 3.26
C PRO A 43 -4.37 -16.68 2.74
N PRO A 44 -4.44 -17.10 1.46
CA PRO A 44 -3.39 -17.92 0.88
C PRO A 44 -2.04 -17.32 1.23
N LYS A 45 -1.09 -18.17 1.65
CA LYS A 45 0.28 -17.71 1.84
C LYS A 45 0.78 -17.39 0.43
N HIS A 46 0.77 -16.10 0.07
CA HIS A 46 1.34 -15.64 -1.18
C HIS A 46 2.82 -15.99 -1.16
N ASP A 47 3.23 -16.84 -2.08
CA ASP A 47 4.63 -17.12 -2.30
C ASP A 47 5.17 -16.01 -3.21
N VAL A 48 6.10 -15.21 -2.68
CA VAL A 48 6.67 -14.07 -3.42
C VAL A 48 7.38 -14.56 -4.69
N GLU A 49 7.89 -15.80 -4.68
CA GLU A 49 8.48 -16.44 -5.86
C GLU A 49 7.48 -16.68 -6.99
N THR A 50 6.17 -16.67 -6.69
CA THR A 50 5.10 -16.84 -7.69
C THR A 50 4.54 -15.53 -8.22
N TRP A 51 4.97 -14.38 -7.70
CA TRP A 51 4.53 -13.09 -8.21
C TRP A 51 5.14 -12.82 -9.58
N THR A 52 4.26 -12.61 -10.56
CA THR A 52 4.66 -12.17 -11.89
C THR A 52 4.50 -10.66 -11.96
N VAL A 53 5.60 -9.95 -12.16
CA VAL A 53 5.59 -8.51 -12.44
C VAL A 53 5.47 -8.37 -13.96
N THR A 54 4.30 -7.93 -14.42
CA THR A 54 4.05 -7.59 -15.82
C THR A 54 4.05 -6.09 -15.99
N ASP A 55 4.71 -5.61 -17.03
CA ASP A 55 4.58 -4.22 -17.47
C ASP A 55 3.37 -4.14 -18.41
N ASP A 56 2.20 -3.84 -17.83
CA ASP A 56 0.94 -3.76 -18.54
C ASP A 56 0.67 -2.34 -19.09
N TRP A 57 1.71 -1.50 -19.19
CA TRP A 57 1.58 -0.16 -19.74
C TRP A 57 1.40 -0.17 -21.26
N PRO A 58 0.60 0.75 -21.81
CA PRO A 58 0.51 0.92 -23.24
C PRO A 58 1.83 1.45 -23.81
N ASP A 59 2.09 1.18 -25.10
CA ASP A 59 3.24 1.71 -25.85
C ASP A 59 3.39 3.24 -25.70
N ARG A 60 2.26 3.94 -25.49
CA ARG A 60 2.18 5.36 -25.17
C ARG A 60 1.25 5.56 -23.99
N VAL A 61 1.81 5.97 -22.86
CA VAL A 61 1.02 6.39 -21.69
C VAL A 61 0.41 7.76 -22.02
N PRO A 62 -0.93 7.90 -21.97
CA PRO A 62 -1.56 9.19 -22.19
C PRO A 62 -1.25 10.12 -21.01
N VAL A 63 -0.76 11.32 -21.31
CA VAL A 63 -0.48 12.39 -20.35
C VAL A 63 -1.13 13.66 -20.88
N THR A 64 -1.76 14.42 -19.98
CA THR A 64 -2.41 15.70 -20.30
C THR A 64 -1.45 16.88 -20.20
N ASP A 65 -1.76 17.98 -20.88
CA ASP A 65 -0.92 19.20 -20.83
C ASP A 65 -0.78 19.72 -19.39
N ALA A 66 -1.86 19.67 -18.59
CA ALA A 66 -1.82 20.08 -17.19
C ALA A 66 -0.92 19.18 -16.30
N GLU A 67 -0.84 17.88 -16.61
CA GLU A 67 0.09 16.99 -15.94
C GLU A 67 1.53 17.30 -16.35
N ILE A 68 1.78 17.56 -17.64
CA ILE A 68 3.11 17.97 -18.15
C ILE A 68 3.58 19.24 -17.43
N ASP A 69 2.74 20.27 -17.34
CA ASP A 69 3.05 21.52 -16.65
C ASP A 69 3.42 21.28 -15.17
N LEU A 70 2.72 20.36 -14.50
CA LEU A 70 3.02 19.99 -13.11
C LEU A 70 4.37 19.28 -13.00
N PHE A 71 4.68 18.37 -13.93
CA PHE A 71 5.97 17.69 -13.96
C PHE A 71 7.11 18.68 -14.19
N GLU A 72 6.97 19.61 -15.14
CA GLU A 72 8.00 20.63 -15.40
C GLU A 72 8.18 21.59 -14.22
N ALA A 73 7.10 21.99 -13.55
CA ALA A 73 7.17 22.88 -12.39
C ALA A 73 7.90 22.27 -11.18
N TRP A 74 7.87 20.95 -11.03
CA TRP A 74 8.47 20.24 -9.89
C TRP A 74 9.81 19.57 -10.20
N PHE A 75 10.01 19.12 -11.43
CA PHE A 75 11.19 18.35 -11.85
C PHE A 75 12.03 19.06 -12.90
N GLY A 76 11.66 20.27 -13.32
CA GLY A 76 12.36 21.00 -14.38
C GLY A 76 13.85 21.21 -14.09
N ASP A 77 14.21 21.55 -12.85
CA ASP A 77 15.60 21.73 -12.43
C ASP A 77 16.41 20.41 -12.48
N ILE A 78 15.79 19.31 -12.06
CA ILE A 78 16.37 17.96 -12.14
C ILE A 78 16.57 17.54 -13.61
N PHE A 79 15.60 17.83 -14.48
CA PHE A 79 15.71 17.53 -15.90
C PHE A 79 16.77 18.38 -16.60
N ASP A 80 16.89 19.65 -16.24
CA ASP A 80 17.96 20.52 -16.74
C ASP A 80 19.34 20.06 -16.25
N GLU A 81 19.45 19.50 -15.05
CA GLU A 81 20.71 18.90 -14.57
C GLU A 81 21.07 17.60 -15.32
N LEU A 82 20.08 16.73 -15.56
CA LEU A 82 20.27 15.42 -16.19
C LEU A 82 20.44 15.49 -17.71
N PHE A 83 19.72 16.41 -18.37
CA PHE A 83 19.59 16.48 -19.82
C PHE A 83 19.99 17.85 -20.40
N GLY A 84 20.36 18.79 -19.55
CA GLY A 84 20.90 20.07 -19.99
C GLY A 84 22.20 19.90 -20.77
N PRO A 85 22.64 20.97 -21.45
CA PRO A 85 23.82 20.91 -22.29
C PRO A 85 25.04 20.51 -21.47
N SER A 86 25.61 19.35 -21.78
CA SER A 86 26.98 19.02 -21.39
C SER A 86 27.90 20.01 -22.10
N GLN A 87 28.68 20.79 -21.34
CA GLN A 87 29.64 21.76 -21.86
C GLN A 87 30.45 21.29 -23.06
#